data_AF-A0A830BGU0-F1
#
_entry.id   AF-A0A830BGU0-F1
#
_cell.length_a   1.000
_cell.length_b   1.000
_cell.length_c   1.000
_cell.angle_alpha   90.00
_cell.angle_beta   90.00
_cell.angle_gamma   90.00
#
_symmetry.space_group_name_H-M   'P 1'
#
loop_
_entity.id
_entity.type
_entity.pdbx_description
1 polymer ?
#
loop_
_entity_poly.entity_id
_entity_poly.type
_entity_poly.pdbx_seq_one_letter_code
_entity_poly.pdbx_strand_id
1 'polypeptide(L)'
;MDSKEHIEKFKRYEAEFKQYLMSKYFSDKTISGGNIFDVKMNIDGQTITASRLPPYQSYLDPATFNELMSKEPGSSAETPTTDSTISNGKPSNAADRA
;
A
#
# COMPACT_ATOMS: atom_id res chain seq x y z
N MET A 1 -22.28 39.76 18.68
CA MET A 1 -21.71 38.49 18.19
C MET A 1 -22.55 38.06 17.01
N ASP A 2 -22.01 38.17 15.80
CA ASP A 2 -22.77 37.88 14.59
C ASP A 2 -22.89 36.36 14.42
N SER A 3 -24.01 35.82 14.88
CA SER A 3 -24.26 34.37 14.94
C SER A 3 -24.07 33.65 13.59
N LYS A 4 -24.35 34.35 12.48
CA LYS A 4 -24.20 33.80 11.13
C LYS A 4 -22.73 33.63 10.75
N GLU A 5 -21.90 34.64 11.01
CA GLU A 5 -20.46 34.59 10.76
C GLU A 5 -19.79 33.46 11.57
N HIS A 6 -20.20 33.27 12.82
CA HIS A 6 -19.70 32.18 13.66
C HIS A 6 -20.06 30.78 13.10
N ILE A 7 -21.29 30.60 12.61
CA ILE A 7 -21.73 29.33 12.00
C ILE A 7 -20.93 29.05 10.72
N GLU A 8 -20.75 30.04 9.86
CA GLU A 8 -19.98 29.89 8.62
C GLU A 8 -18.50 29.58 8.90
N LYS A 9 -17.90 30.28 9.86
CA LYS A 9 -16.53 30.02 10.32
C LYS A 9 -16.36 28.61 10.87
N PHE A 10 -17.31 28.14 11.69
CA PHE A 10 -17.29 26.78 12.23
C PHE A 10 -17.34 25.73 11.12
N LYS A 11 -18.28 25.87 10.16
CA LYS A 11 -18.41 24.95 9.01
C LYS A 11 -17.13 24.88 8.19
N ARG A 12 -16.45 26.03 7.99
CA ARG A 12 -15.17 26.09 7.29
C ARG A 12 -14.10 25.30 8.04
N TYR A 13 -13.94 25.55 9.34
CA TYR A 13 -12.95 24.81 10.14
C TYR A 13 -13.21 23.31 10.15
N GLU A 14 -14.46 22.88 10.25
CA GLU A 14 -14.81 21.47 10.20
C GLU A 14 -14.39 20.82 8.87
N ALA A 15 -14.67 21.49 7.75
CA ALA A 15 -14.28 21.02 6.43
C ALA A 15 -12.75 20.96 6.26
N GLU A 16 -12.04 22.02 6.66
CA GLU A 16 -10.58 22.09 6.59
C GLU A 16 -9.92 21.03 7.48
N PHE A 17 -10.44 20.82 8.70
CA PHE A 17 -9.90 19.84 9.62
C PHE A 17 -10.11 18.41 9.13
N LYS A 18 -11.30 18.11 8.56
CA LYS A 18 -11.57 16.83 7.93
C LYS A 18 -10.60 16.59 6.76
N GLN A 19 -10.41 17.59 5.89
CA GLN A 19 -9.48 17.49 4.78
C GLN A 19 -8.03 17.26 5.25
N TYR A 20 -7.63 17.95 6.31
CA TYR A 20 -6.31 17.78 6.93
C TYR A 20 -6.11 16.34 7.44
N LEU A 21 -7.07 15.78 8.18
CA LEU A 21 -6.98 14.42 8.70
C LEU A 21 -6.89 13.39 7.57
N MET A 22 -7.72 13.53 6.54
CA MET A 22 -7.67 12.66 5.36
C MET A 22 -6.31 12.75 4.66
N SER A 23 -5.78 13.96 4.48
CA SER A 23 -4.49 14.17 3.81
C SER A 23 -3.31 13.66 4.63
N LYS A 24 -3.39 13.71 5.96
CA LYS A 24 -2.28 13.32 6.85
C LYS A 24 -2.20 11.82 7.11
N TYR A 25 -3.33 11.14 7.25
CA TYR A 25 -3.37 9.73 7.68
C TYR A 25 -3.92 8.76 6.63
N PHE A 26 -4.64 9.25 5.62
CA PHE A 26 -5.36 8.44 4.63
C PHE A 26 -5.01 8.81 3.18
N SER A 27 -3.85 9.44 2.97
CA SER A 27 -3.42 9.88 1.64
C SER A 27 -2.56 8.87 0.89
N ASP A 28 -2.31 7.71 1.49
CA ASP A 28 -1.36 6.70 0.99
C ASP A 28 0.07 7.26 0.81
N LYS A 29 0.40 8.31 1.57
CA LYS A 29 1.68 9.00 1.54
C LYS A 29 2.28 9.12 2.93
N THR A 30 3.60 9.23 2.98
CA THR A 30 4.32 9.58 4.21
C THR A 30 4.00 11.03 4.61
N ILE A 31 4.35 11.41 5.84
CA ILE A 31 4.14 12.78 6.33
C ILE A 31 4.88 13.84 5.47
N SER A 32 5.93 13.44 4.76
CA SER A 32 6.69 14.27 3.82
C SER A 32 6.16 14.22 2.38
N GLY A 33 5.05 13.51 2.14
CA GLY A 33 4.44 13.37 0.81
C GLY A 33 5.05 12.28 -0.07
N GLY A 34 5.96 11.45 0.45
CA GLY A 34 6.53 10.30 -0.26
C GLY A 34 5.55 9.12 -0.35
N ASN A 35 5.81 8.18 -1.26
CA ASN A 35 4.97 6.98 -1.39
C ASN A 35 5.24 6.00 -0.23
N ILE A 36 4.19 5.43 0.38
CA ILE A 36 4.33 4.40 1.43
C ILE A 36 4.42 2.98 0.86
N PHE A 37 4.05 2.80 -0.41
CA PHE A 37 4.04 1.51 -1.08
C PHE A 37 5.25 1.36 -2.00
N ASP A 38 5.83 0.16 -1.99
CA ASP A 38 6.92 -0.23 -2.88
C ASP A 38 6.38 -0.71 -4.22
N VAL A 39 5.27 -1.43 -4.18
CA VAL A 39 4.62 -2.02 -5.36
C VAL A 39 3.23 -1.43 -5.51
N LYS A 40 2.90 -1.06 -6.74
CA LYS A 40 1.55 -0.66 -7.16
C LYS A 40 1.24 -1.32 -8.48
N MET A 41 0.24 -2.19 -8.50
CA MET A 41 -0.17 -2.94 -9.68
C MET A 41 -1.67 -2.78 -9.88
N ASN A 42 -2.12 -2.76 -11.14
CA ASN A 42 -3.53 -2.78 -11.49
C ASN A 42 -3.88 -4.15 -12.05
N ILE A 43 -4.84 -4.84 -11.45
CA ILE A 43 -5.38 -6.11 -11.90
C ILE A 43 -6.89 -5.92 -12.06
N ASP A 44 -7.43 -6.18 -13.25
CA ASP A 44 -8.88 -6.11 -13.54
C ASP A 44 -9.56 -4.80 -13.10
N GLY A 45 -8.85 -3.68 -13.22
CA GLY A 45 -9.34 -2.35 -12.82
C GLY A 45 -9.24 -2.05 -11.32
N GLN A 46 -8.77 -2.99 -10.50
CA GLN A 46 -8.48 -2.78 -9.09
C GLN A 46 -6.98 -2.50 -8.89
N THR A 47 -6.67 -1.45 -8.13
CA THR A 47 -5.30 -1.15 -7.73
C THR A 47 -4.95 -1.94 -6.47
N ILE A 48 -3.93 -2.79 -6.58
CA ILE A 48 -3.33 -3.51 -5.46
C ILE A 48 -1.99 -2.85 -5.13
N THR A 49 -1.76 -2.57 -3.84
CA THR A 49 -0.52 -2.01 -3.34
C THR A 49 0.12 -2.91 -2.31
N ALA A 50 1.45 -2.92 -2.26
CA ALA A 50 2.20 -3.62 -1.24
C ALA A 50 3.33 -2.74 -0.72
N SER A 51 3.57 -2.83 0.59
CA SER A 51 4.67 -2.18 1.29
C SER A 51 5.42 -3.21 2.13
N ARG A 52 6.72 -3.03 2.25
CA ARG A 52 7.58 -3.89 3.07
C ARG A 52 7.35 -3.71 4.57
N LEU A 53 6.96 -2.50 4.97
CA LEU A 53 6.59 -2.16 6.34
C LEU A 53 5.08 -1.96 6.45
N PRO A 54 4.48 -2.17 7.64
CA PRO A 54 3.09 -1.82 7.85
C PRO A 54 2.84 -0.32 7.55
N PRO A 55 1.92 0.03 6.64
CA PRO A 55 1.69 1.42 6.20
C PRO A 55 1.48 2.40 7.35
N TYR A 56 0.87 1.93 8.45
CA TYR A 56 0.56 2.74 9.61
C TYR A 56 1.79 3.23 10.39
N GLN A 57 2.94 2.57 10.23
CA GLN A 57 4.17 3.03 10.88
C GLN A 57 4.63 4.40 10.37
N SER A 58 4.30 4.73 9.12
CA SER A 58 4.66 6.01 8.49
C SER A 58 4.13 7.24 9.23
N TYR A 59 3.08 7.09 10.04
CA TYR A 59 2.49 8.17 10.84
C TYR A 59 2.66 8.00 12.35
N LEU A 60 2.99 6.80 12.85
CA LEU A 60 3.33 6.60 14.26
C LEU A 60 4.76 7.05 14.57
N ASP A 61 5.71 6.72 13.70
CA ASP A 61 7.11 7.12 13.81
C ASP A 61 7.70 7.40 12.41
N PRO A 62 7.48 8.62 11.87
CA PRO A 62 7.91 8.96 10.52
C PRO A 62 9.42 8.90 10.32
N ALA A 63 10.20 9.18 11.36
CA ALA A 63 11.67 9.23 11.26
C ALA A 63 12.24 7.82 11.07
N THR A 64 11.84 6.88 11.93
CA THR A 64 12.27 5.48 11.82
C THR A 64 11.73 4.83 10.57
N PHE A 65 10.47 5.10 10.17
CA PHE A 65 9.92 4.58 8.92
C PHE A 65 10.76 5.00 7.71
N ASN A 66 11.14 6.28 7.62
CA ASN A 66 11.95 6.79 6.52
C ASN A 66 13.37 6.21 6.51
N GLU A 67 13.97 6.00 7.68
CA GLU A 67 15.29 5.35 7.79
C GLU A 67 15.23 3.89 7.31
N LEU A 68 14.20 3.14 7.70
CA LEU A 68 14.03 1.74 7.29
C LEU A 68 13.75 1.61 5.79
N MET A 69 12.95 2.52 5.20
CA MET A 69 12.68 2.54 3.76
C MET A 69 13.90 2.95 2.92
N SER A 70 14.83 3.73 3.48
CA SER A 70 16.03 4.20 2.75
C SER A 70 17.22 3.24 2.84
N LYS A 71 17.21 2.26 3.75
CA LYS A 71 18.36 1.39 4.03
C LYS A 71 18.45 0.10 3.20
N GLU A 72 17.47 -0.25 2.36
CA GLU A 72 17.50 -1.53 1.65
C GLU A 72 17.62 -1.42 0.11
N PRO A 73 18.53 -2.18 -0.52
CA PRO A 73 18.65 -2.22 -1.97
C PRO A 73 17.47 -2.99 -2.58
N GLY A 74 16.94 -2.46 -3.69
CA GLY A 74 15.77 -3.01 -4.37
C GLY A 74 15.89 -4.51 -4.66
N SER A 75 14.95 -5.29 -4.13
CA SER A 75 14.54 -6.55 -4.75
C SER A 75 13.26 -6.24 -5.50
N SER A 76 13.42 -5.86 -6.77
CA SER A 76 12.35 -6.01 -7.76
C SER A 76 12.11 -7.50 -7.89
N ALA A 77 11.24 -8.06 -7.05
CA ALA A 77 10.73 -9.40 -7.26
C ALA A 77 9.88 -9.34 -8.54
N GLU A 78 10.48 -9.73 -9.67
CA GLU A 78 9.74 -10.03 -10.88
C GLU A 78 8.72 -11.12 -10.53
N THR A 79 7.44 -10.80 -10.65
CA THR A 79 6.37 -11.78 -10.58
C THR A 79 6.60 -12.81 -11.69
N PRO A 80 6.75 -14.11 -11.43
CA PRO A 80 6.72 -15.08 -12.51
C PRO A 80 5.30 -15.06 -13.09
N THR A 81 5.16 -14.60 -14.33
CA THR A 81 3.96 -14.82 -15.13
C THR A 81 3.78 -16.33 -15.24
N THR A 82 2.90 -16.92 -14.43
CA THR A 82 2.54 -18.32 -14.54
C THR A 82 1.62 -18.49 -15.75
N ASP A 83 2.21 -18.49 -16.95
CA ASP A 83 1.63 -19.17 -18.10
C ASP A 83 1.76 -20.69 -17.85
N SER A 84 0.90 -21.21 -16.97
CA SER A 84 0.79 -22.66 -16.74
C SER A 84 0.07 -23.28 -17.93
N THR A 85 0.81 -23.49 -19.01
CA THR A 85 0.48 -24.50 -20.02
C THR A 85 0.59 -25.86 -19.34
N ILE A 86 -0.55 -26.42 -18.92
CA ILE A 86 -0.63 -27.78 -18.38
C ILE A 86 -0.27 -28.74 -19.51
N SER A 87 0.93 -29.33 -19.46
CA SER A 87 1.38 -30.37 -20.38
C SER A 87 1.79 -31.63 -19.61
N ASN A 88 0.88 -32.61 -19.65
CA ASN A 88 0.94 -34.05 -19.36
C ASN A 88 2.22 -34.67 -18.75
N GLY A 89 2.06 -35.28 -17.57
CA GLY A 89 2.93 -36.33 -17.04
C GLY A 89 2.14 -37.60 -16.73
N LYS A 90 2.31 -38.64 -17.55
CA LYS A 90 1.80 -40.01 -17.35
C LYS A 90 2.67 -40.73 -16.29
N PRO A 91 2.12 -41.29 -15.20
CA PRO A 91 2.92 -42.13 -14.31
C PRO A 91 3.02 -43.55 -14.89
N SER A 92 4.24 -43.96 -15.22
CA SER A 92 4.62 -45.34 -15.49
C SER A 92 4.69 -46.12 -14.17
N ASN A 93 3.78 -47.06 -13.94
CA ASN A 93 3.93 -48.07 -12.91
C ASN A 93 4.63 -49.30 -13.50
N ALA A 94 5.87 -49.53 -13.09
CA ALA A 94 6.54 -50.82 -13.21
C ALA A 94 7.52 -50.96 -12.04
N ALA A 95 7.20 -51.86 -11.10
CA ALA A 95 8.19 -52.53 -10.26
C ALA A 95 7.66 -53.93 -9.92
N ASP A 96 8.58 -54.88 -10.09
CA ASP A 96 8.41 -56.32 -10.32
C ASP A 96 8.41 -57.15 -9.02
N ARG A 97 7.79 -58.34 -9.12
CA ARG A 97 8.02 -59.64 -8.44
C ARG A 97 8.72 -59.74 -7.07
N ALA A 98 8.07 -60.52 -6.18
CA ALA A 98 8.62 -61.77 -5.65
C ALA A 98 7.51 -62.84 -5.62
#